data_AF-A0A4U5NCS9-F1
#
_entry.id   AF-A0A4U5NCS9-F1
#
_cell.length_a   1.000
_cell.length_b   1.000
_cell.length_c   1.000
_cell.angle_alpha   90.00
_cell.angle_beta   90.00
_cell.angle_gamma   90.00
#
_symmetry.space_group_name_H-M   'P 1'
#
loop_
_entity.id
_entity.type
_entity.pdbx_description
1 polymer ?
#
loop_
_entity_poly.entity_id
_entity_poly.type
_entity_poly.pdbx_seq_one_letter_code
_entity_poly.pdbx_strand_id
1 'polypeptide(L)'
;MEDRFHYVHDPANQNFSIFGIFDGHGGEFVSSFLEQNFATAIRRRLLWGIPQRKLSVSLAPRKDIVKEAIVKEVLKIDDEITEKLDARVTSFTGSTLISAILEKNRFLTVVNVGDSRAVACSPKGHAVPLSHDHKPSEISFKALNCVRPFFPLHSRDS
;
A
#
# COMPACT_ATOMS: atom_id res chain seq x y z
N MET A 1 -17.81 -13.19 7.13
CA MET A 1 -16.35 -13.05 7.30
C MET A 1 -16.03 -11.65 6.82
N GLU A 2 -15.38 -10.81 7.62
CA GLU A 2 -15.16 -9.38 7.29
C GLU A 2 -13.82 -9.15 6.61
N ASP A 3 -12.83 -10.01 6.85
CA ASP A 3 -11.53 -9.99 6.18
C ASP A 3 -11.65 -10.19 4.67
N ARG A 4 -10.80 -9.48 3.92
CA ARG A 4 -10.61 -9.65 2.48
C ARG A 4 -9.14 -9.63 2.13
N PHE A 5 -8.82 -10.22 0.98
CA PHE A 5 -7.49 -10.13 0.40
C PHE A 5 -7.60 -9.96 -1.10
N HIS A 6 -6.53 -9.45 -1.72
CA HIS A 6 -6.48 -9.27 -3.15
C HIS A 6 -5.08 -9.53 -3.69
N TYR A 7 -5.02 -10.10 -4.89
CA TYR A 7 -3.78 -10.33 -5.61
C TYR A 7 -3.94 -10.01 -7.09
N VAL A 8 -3.05 -9.17 -7.61
CA VAL A 8 -2.92 -8.87 -9.05
C VAL A 8 -1.48 -9.06 -9.46
N HIS A 9 -1.30 -9.75 -10.57
CA HIS A 9 -0.03 -9.84 -11.29
C HIS A 9 -0.24 -9.40 -12.73
N ASP A 10 0.46 -8.33 -13.13
CA ASP A 10 0.41 -7.76 -14.47
C ASP A 10 1.81 -7.80 -15.09
N PRO A 11 2.18 -8.91 -15.75
CA PRO A 11 3.48 -9.05 -16.39
C PRO A 11 3.62 -8.14 -17.62
N ALA A 12 2.51 -7.76 -18.26
CA ALA A 12 2.51 -6.96 -19.48
C ALA A 12 2.85 -5.48 -19.22
N ASN A 13 2.43 -4.94 -18.07
CA ASN A 13 2.64 -3.53 -17.75
C ASN A 13 3.61 -3.36 -16.58
N GLN A 14 4.90 -3.17 -16.89
CA GLN A 14 5.98 -2.95 -15.91
C GLN A 14 6.19 -4.09 -14.90
N ASN A 15 5.62 -5.28 -15.12
CA ASN A 15 5.73 -6.43 -14.24
C ASN A 15 5.37 -6.08 -12.79
N PHE A 16 4.15 -5.57 -12.59
CA PHE A 16 3.63 -5.24 -11.27
C PHE A 16 3.01 -6.47 -10.60
N SER A 17 3.29 -6.64 -9.31
CA SER A 17 2.52 -7.53 -8.44
C SER A 17 2.00 -6.73 -7.25
N ILE A 18 0.70 -6.80 -7.00
CA ILE A 18 0.04 -6.10 -5.89
C ILE A 18 -0.63 -7.16 -5.02
N PHE A 19 -0.28 -7.16 -3.74
CA PHE A 19 -0.88 -8.00 -2.71
C PHE A 19 -1.55 -7.07 -1.71
N GLY A 20 -2.79 -7.34 -1.32
CA GLY A 20 -3.54 -6.55 -0.34
C GLY A 20 -4.24 -7.46 0.66
N ILE A 21 -4.25 -7.07 1.93
CA ILE A 21 -5.05 -7.68 3.00
C ILE A 21 -5.80 -6.55 3.70
N PHE A 22 -7.07 -6.78 3.97
CA PHE A 22 -8.00 -5.81 4.53
C PHE A 22 -8.76 -6.48 5.68
N ASP A 23 -8.47 -6.11 6.92
CA ASP A 23 -9.15 -6.61 8.12
C ASP A 23 -10.34 -5.69 8.42
N GLY A 24 -11.53 -6.12 8.01
CA GLY A 24 -12.78 -5.38 8.15
C GLY A 24 -13.33 -5.45 9.57
N HIS A 25 -13.90 -4.35 10.05
CA HIS A 25 -14.58 -4.30 11.34
C HIS A 25 -15.88 -3.49 11.27
N GLY A 26 -16.88 -3.93 12.01
CA GLY A 26 -18.21 -3.31 12.04
C GLY A 26 -19.06 -3.62 10.80
N GLY A 27 -18.59 -4.52 9.93
CA GLY A 27 -19.23 -4.97 8.70
C GLY A 27 -18.24 -5.15 7.55
N GLU A 28 -18.56 -6.06 6.61
CA GLU A 28 -17.67 -6.44 5.50
C GLU A 28 -17.59 -5.42 4.35
N PHE A 29 -18.32 -4.30 4.46
CA PHE A 29 -18.51 -3.40 3.33
C PHE A 29 -17.19 -2.74 2.89
N VAL A 30 -16.46 -2.14 3.84
CA VAL A 30 -15.24 -1.38 3.54
C VAL A 30 -14.15 -2.30 3.00
N SER A 31 -13.94 -3.45 3.61
CA SER A 31 -12.98 -4.45 3.14
C SER A 31 -13.35 -4.99 1.75
N SER A 32 -14.64 -5.22 1.46
CA SER A 32 -15.11 -5.63 0.13
C SER A 32 -14.94 -4.52 -0.91
N PHE A 33 -15.14 -3.27 -0.54
CA PHE A 33 -14.88 -2.13 -1.43
C PHE A 33 -13.39 -2.02 -1.76
N LEU A 34 -12.51 -2.19 -0.76
CA LEU A 34 -11.07 -2.18 -0.95
C LEU A 34 -10.61 -3.33 -1.86
N GLU A 35 -11.12 -4.55 -1.65
CA GLU A 35 -10.82 -5.71 -2.52
C GLU A 35 -11.10 -5.43 -4.00
N GLN A 36 -12.21 -4.77 -4.31
CA GLN A 36 -12.63 -4.51 -5.69
C GLN A 36 -11.91 -3.32 -6.34
N ASN A 37 -11.58 -2.28 -5.57
CA ASN A 37 -11.16 -1.00 -6.12
C ASN A 37 -9.68 -0.68 -5.90
N PHE A 38 -9.08 -1.13 -4.79
CA PHE A 38 -7.75 -0.69 -4.36
C PHE A 38 -6.67 -0.98 -5.40
N ALA A 39 -6.52 -2.24 -5.82
CA ALA A 39 -5.44 -2.63 -6.73
C ALA A 39 -5.58 -1.95 -8.11
N THR A 40 -6.81 -1.81 -8.60
CA THR A 40 -7.10 -1.13 -9.87
C THR A 40 -6.75 0.36 -9.79
N ALA A 41 -7.11 1.04 -8.70
CA ALA A 41 -6.80 2.44 -8.47
C ALA A 41 -5.28 2.69 -8.38
N ILE A 42 -4.57 1.89 -7.57
CA ILE A 42 -3.12 1.95 -7.43
C ILE A 42 -2.42 1.66 -8.76
N ARG A 43 -2.80 0.58 -9.47
CA ARG A 43 -2.24 0.23 -10.77
C ARG A 43 -2.40 1.38 -11.77
N ARG A 44 -3.60 1.96 -11.87
CA ARG A 44 -3.87 3.11 -12.75
C ARG A 44 -3.00 4.31 -12.38
N ARG A 45 -2.86 4.60 -11.07
CA ARG A 45 -2.02 5.69 -10.57
C ARG A 45 -0.55 5.50 -10.90
N LEU A 46 -0.03 4.27 -10.77
CA LEU A 46 1.38 3.95 -11.05
C LEU A 46 1.70 3.95 -12.55
N LEU A 47 0.78 3.48 -13.41
CA LEU A 47 0.97 3.43 -14.85
C LEU A 47 0.85 4.80 -15.52
N TRP A 48 -0.13 5.61 -15.11
CA TRP A 48 -0.52 6.83 -15.83
C TRP A 48 -0.36 8.11 -15.01
N GLY A 49 -0.30 8.02 -13.68
CA GLY A 49 -0.34 9.17 -12.78
C GLY A 49 1.04 9.71 -12.36
N ILE A 50 2.13 9.05 -12.75
CA ILE A 50 3.49 9.46 -12.43
C ILE A 50 4.18 9.93 -13.72
N PRO A 51 4.61 11.20 -13.80
CA PRO A 51 5.41 11.69 -14.92
C PRO A 51 6.64 10.79 -15.12
N GLN A 52 6.90 10.39 -16.37
CA GLN A 52 7.99 9.49 -16.76
C GLN A 52 9.26 9.72 -15.93
N ARG A 53 9.71 8.68 -15.21
CA ARG A 53 10.95 8.68 -14.40
C ARG A 53 12.11 9.07 -15.30
N LYS A 54 12.52 10.35 -15.35
CA LYS A 54 13.86 10.71 -15.80
C LYS A 54 14.83 10.10 -14.79
N LEU A 55 15.50 9.04 -15.21
CA LEU A 55 16.51 8.30 -14.46
C LEU A 55 17.75 9.19 -14.27
N SER A 56 17.66 10.27 -13.51
CA SER A 56 18.82 11.05 -13.09
C SER A 56 19.24 10.55 -11.72
N VAL A 57 20.38 9.87 -11.67
CA VAL A 57 21.11 9.56 -10.44
C VAL A 57 21.52 10.89 -9.81
N SER A 58 20.79 11.34 -8.79
CA SER A 58 21.27 12.45 -7.94
C SER A 58 20.90 12.17 -6.48
N LEU A 59 21.93 12.27 -5.64
CA LEU A 59 22.02 11.92 -4.22
C LEU A 59 21.28 12.90 -3.27
N ALA A 60 20.30 13.65 -3.76
CA ALA A 60 19.49 14.53 -2.92
C ALA A 60 18.30 13.76 -2.30
N PRO A 61 17.81 14.12 -1.09
CA PRO A 61 16.63 13.52 -0.48
C PRO A 61 15.39 13.97 -1.28
N ARG A 62 15.15 13.33 -2.43
CA ARG A 62 13.95 13.57 -3.23
C ARG A 62 12.77 12.99 -2.47
N LYS A 63 11.73 13.81 -2.28
CA LYS A 63 10.37 13.31 -2.01
C LYS A 63 10.10 12.17 -2.99
N ASP A 64 9.84 10.97 -2.46
CA ASP A 64 9.48 9.83 -3.27
C ASP A 64 8.15 10.11 -3.98
N ILE A 65 8.22 10.52 -5.25
CA ILE A 65 7.05 10.84 -6.08
C ILE A 65 6.07 9.67 -6.11
N VAL A 66 6.59 8.43 -6.10
CA VAL A 66 5.80 7.20 -6.00
C VAL A 66 5.05 7.12 -4.67
N LYS A 67 5.72 7.41 -3.56
CA LYS A 67 5.11 7.45 -2.23
C LYS A 67 4.00 8.49 -2.17
N GLU A 68 4.26 9.71 -2.65
CA GLU A 68 3.25 10.77 -2.65
C GLU A 68 2.06 10.40 -3.54
N ALA A 69 2.30 9.78 -4.70
CA ALA A 69 1.24 9.33 -5.59
C ALA A 69 0.37 8.24 -4.96
N ILE A 70 0.97 7.27 -4.27
CA ILE A 70 0.25 6.21 -3.55
C ILE A 70 -0.54 6.79 -2.39
N VAL A 71 0.07 7.65 -1.58
CA VAL A 71 -0.58 8.32 -0.44
C VAL A 71 -1.82 9.08 -0.91
N LYS A 72 -1.70 9.84 -2.01
CA LYS A 72 -2.83 10.57 -2.60
C LYS A 72 -3.94 9.65 -3.09
N GLU A 73 -3.61 8.52 -3.70
CA GLU A 73 -4.63 7.57 -4.18
C GLU A 73 -5.33 6.86 -3.01
N VAL A 74 -4.60 6.52 -1.93
CA VAL A 74 -5.20 5.96 -0.71
C VAL A 74 -6.17 6.94 -0.06
N LEU A 75 -5.78 8.21 0.09
CA LEU A 75 -6.67 9.26 0.60
C LEU A 75 -7.91 9.45 -0.28
N LYS A 76 -7.73 9.41 -1.60
CA LYS A 76 -8.86 9.49 -2.53
C LYS A 76 -9.84 8.32 -2.37
N ILE A 77 -9.33 7.11 -2.16
CA ILE A 77 -10.18 5.93 -1.90
C ILE A 77 -10.97 6.13 -0.60
N ASP A 78 -10.34 6.67 0.44
CA ASP A 78 -10.97 7.00 1.73
C ASP A 78 -12.09 8.05 1.58
N ASP A 79 -11.83 9.10 0.80
CA ASP A 79 -12.85 10.11 0.44
C ASP A 79 -14.00 9.45 -0.34
N GLU A 80 -13.71 8.56 -1.30
CA GLU A 80 -14.75 7.87 -2.07
C GLU A 80 -15.62 6.95 -1.21
N ILE A 81 -15.05 6.29 -0.19
CA ILE A 81 -15.80 5.52 0.80
C ILE A 81 -16.68 6.48 1.62
N THR A 82 -16.16 7.64 2.03
CA THR A 82 -16.93 8.58 2.86
C THR A 82 -18.06 9.28 2.09
N GLU A 83 -17.82 9.67 0.83
CA GLU A 83 -18.73 10.47 0.01
C GLU A 83 -19.80 9.65 -0.71
N LYS A 84 -19.47 8.45 -1.21
CA LYS A 84 -20.38 7.68 -2.08
C LYS A 84 -21.34 6.76 -1.31
N LEU A 85 -21.21 6.69 0.02
CA LEU A 85 -21.86 5.67 0.81
C LEU A 85 -22.87 6.27 1.80
N ASP A 86 -23.91 5.49 2.09
CA ASP A 86 -24.91 5.85 3.09
C ASP A 86 -24.22 5.99 4.45
N ALA A 87 -24.29 7.20 5.03
CA ALA A 87 -23.70 7.52 6.33
C ALA A 87 -24.12 6.52 7.42
N ARG A 88 -25.29 5.89 7.30
CA ARG A 88 -25.78 4.87 8.25
C ARG A 88 -24.93 3.60 8.26
N VAL A 89 -24.28 3.28 7.15
CA VAL A 89 -23.42 2.09 6.99
C VAL A 89 -21.96 2.44 7.26
N THR A 90 -21.47 3.60 6.81
CA THR A 90 -20.06 3.98 6.97
C THR A 90 -19.68 4.47 8.36
N SER A 91 -20.63 5.03 9.14
CA SER A 91 -20.29 5.62 10.44
C SER A 91 -19.75 4.63 11.48
N PHE A 92 -19.98 3.33 11.29
CA PHE A 92 -19.57 2.28 12.22
C PHE A 92 -18.78 1.14 11.55
N THR A 93 -18.47 1.26 10.26
CA THR A 93 -17.70 0.26 9.51
C THR A 93 -16.32 0.80 9.17
N GLY A 94 -15.34 -0.08 9.13
CA GLY A 94 -13.98 0.26 8.77
C GLY A 94 -13.19 -0.96 8.31
N SER A 95 -11.96 -0.72 7.89
CA SER A 95 -11.02 -1.79 7.55
C SER A 95 -9.60 -1.32 7.76
N THR A 96 -8.70 -2.24 8.09
CA THR A 96 -7.27 -2.02 7.88
C THR A 96 -6.94 -2.11 6.39
N LEU A 97 -5.73 -1.67 6.04
CA LEU A 97 -5.14 -1.80 4.72
C LEU A 97 -3.65 -2.09 4.88
N ILE A 98 -3.23 -3.32 4.58
CA ILE A 98 -1.81 -3.63 4.35
C ILE A 98 -1.64 -4.11 2.91
N SER A 99 -0.73 -3.50 2.17
CA SER A 99 -0.44 -3.90 0.79
C SER A 99 1.04 -3.90 0.48
N ALA A 100 1.49 -4.92 -0.25
CA ALA A 100 2.82 -5.01 -0.85
C ALA A 100 2.72 -4.87 -2.37
N ILE A 101 3.44 -3.90 -2.92
CA ILE A 101 3.48 -3.60 -4.36
C ILE A 101 4.90 -3.83 -4.85
N LEU A 102 5.10 -4.82 -5.70
CA LEU A 102 6.37 -5.15 -6.32
C LEU A 102 6.38 -4.68 -7.78
N GLU A 103 7.27 -3.76 -8.12
CA GLU A 103 7.50 -3.27 -9.48
C GLU A 103 8.79 -3.88 -10.05
N LYS A 104 8.72 -4.46 -11.26
CA LYS A 104 9.88 -4.97 -12.02
C LYS A 104 10.79 -5.92 -11.23
N ASN A 105 10.22 -6.67 -10.28
CA ASN A 105 10.94 -7.51 -9.32
C ASN A 105 12.07 -6.77 -8.56
N ARG A 106 12.00 -5.45 -8.48
CA ARG A 106 13.10 -4.60 -8.01
C ARG A 106 12.70 -3.65 -6.91
N PHE A 107 11.53 -3.03 -7.03
CA PHE A 107 11.07 -2.04 -6.07
C PHE A 107 9.88 -2.60 -5.32
N LEU A 108 10.06 -2.88 -4.04
CA LEU A 108 8.96 -3.28 -3.15
C LEU A 108 8.50 -2.05 -2.37
N THR A 109 7.21 -1.75 -2.48
CA THR A 109 6.56 -0.66 -1.78
C THR A 109 5.48 -1.24 -0.88
N VAL A 110 5.58 -1.00 0.43
CA VAL A 110 4.54 -1.41 1.38
C VAL A 110 3.65 -0.22 1.72
N VAL A 111 2.35 -0.43 1.83
CA VAL A 111 1.35 0.54 2.31
C VAL A 111 0.72 -0.04 3.55
N ASN A 112 0.68 0.71 4.66
CA ASN A 112 0.01 0.28 5.89
C ASN A 112 -0.92 1.38 6.42
N VAL A 113 -2.15 1.01 6.73
CA VAL A 113 -3.14 1.80 7.46
C VAL A 113 -3.85 0.86 8.43
N GLY A 114 -3.72 1.13 9.73
CA GLY A 114 -4.23 0.26 10.79
C GLY A 114 -3.14 -0.61 11.42
N ASP A 115 -3.53 -1.70 12.05
CA ASP A 115 -2.68 -2.57 12.86
C ASP A 115 -2.34 -3.91 12.18
N SER A 116 -2.75 -4.12 10.94
CA SER A 116 -2.21 -5.20 10.11
C SER A 116 -0.72 -4.99 9.80
N ARG A 117 -0.01 -6.09 9.50
CA ARG A 117 1.45 -6.09 9.42
C ARG A 117 2.03 -6.82 8.21
N ALA A 118 3.02 -6.19 7.57
CA ALA A 118 3.87 -6.82 6.58
C ALA A 118 5.25 -7.14 7.16
N VAL A 119 5.73 -8.36 6.91
CA VAL A 119 7.04 -8.87 7.33
C VAL A 119 7.69 -9.57 6.14
N ALA A 120 8.98 -9.34 5.91
CA ALA A 120 9.77 -10.09 4.94
C ALA A 120 10.73 -11.04 5.65
N CYS A 121 11.01 -12.17 5.02
CA CYS A 121 12.11 -13.04 5.43
C CYS A 121 13.40 -12.60 4.73
N SER A 122 14.44 -12.32 5.49
CA SER A 122 15.78 -12.07 4.95
C SER A 122 16.42 -13.37 4.42
N PRO A 123 17.44 -13.30 3.55
CA PRO A 123 18.16 -14.49 3.10
C PRO A 123 18.79 -15.33 4.23
N LYS A 124 19.01 -14.71 5.40
CA LYS A 124 19.52 -15.38 6.62
C LYS A 124 18.41 -16.02 7.48
N GLY A 125 17.17 -16.00 7.02
CA GLY A 125 16.02 -16.56 7.75
C GLY A 125 15.41 -15.65 8.81
N HIS A 126 15.91 -14.42 8.96
CA HIS A 126 15.35 -13.47 9.94
C HIS A 126 14.08 -12.78 9.42
N ALA A 127 13.09 -12.63 10.30
CA ALA A 127 11.92 -11.80 10.07
C ALA A 127 12.27 -10.30 10.17
N VAL A 128 11.99 -9.56 9.10
CA VAL A 128 12.24 -8.11 8.98
C VAL A 128 10.90 -7.39 8.85
N PRO A 129 10.50 -6.55 9.81
CA PRO A 129 9.26 -5.79 9.70
C PRO A 129 9.34 -4.77 8.57
N LEU A 130 8.33 -4.76 7.70
CA LEU A 130 8.22 -3.81 6.59
C LEU A 130 7.23 -2.67 6.87
N SER A 131 6.30 -2.89 7.81
CA SER A 131 5.35 -1.88 8.29
C SER A 131 5.45 -1.72 9.81
N HIS A 132 4.82 -0.64 10.31
CA HIS A 132 4.61 -0.40 11.74
C HIS A 132 3.11 -0.29 11.96
N ASP A 133 2.59 -0.99 12.96
CA ASP A 133 1.17 -0.99 13.32
C ASP A 133 0.78 0.39 13.84
N HIS A 134 -0.34 0.94 13.37
CA HIS A 134 -0.84 2.22 13.87
C HIS A 134 -1.69 1.98 15.12
N LYS A 135 -1.13 2.25 16.30
CA LYS A 135 -1.84 2.13 17.57
C LYS A 135 -2.26 3.50 18.11
N PRO A 136 -3.45 3.65 18.73
CA PRO A 136 -3.92 4.92 19.31
C PRO A 136 -2.96 5.53 20.35
N SER A 137 -2.16 4.69 21.02
CA SER A 137 -1.18 5.10 22.03
C SER A 137 0.08 5.77 21.45
N GLU A 138 0.30 5.72 20.13
CA GLU A 138 1.47 6.30 19.51
C GLU A 138 1.22 7.77 19.11
N ILE A 139 2.02 8.68 19.68
CA ILE A 139 1.90 10.15 19.54
C ILE A 139 2.07 10.61 18.08
N SER A 140 2.67 9.80 17.20
CA SER A 140 2.79 10.08 15.77
C SER A 140 1.71 9.39 14.94
N PHE A 141 0.44 9.61 15.24
CA PHE A 141 -0.66 9.16 14.39
C PHE A 141 -0.72 9.99 13.10
N LYS A 142 0.22 9.76 12.19
CA LYS A 142 0.14 10.16 10.78
C LYS A 142 -0.17 8.89 10.01
N ALA A 143 -1.45 8.64 9.75
CA ALA A 143 -2.02 7.42 9.17
C ALA A 143 -1.40 6.94 7.83
N LEU A 144 -0.45 7.68 7.24
CA LEU A 144 0.13 7.44 5.92
C LEU A 144 1.66 7.59 5.86
N ASN A 145 2.37 7.24 6.93
CA ASN A 145 3.84 7.39 6.96
C ASN A 145 4.64 6.16 6.46
N CYS A 146 4.06 4.96 6.45
CA CYS A 146 4.76 3.75 6.03
C CYS A 146 4.54 3.44 4.55
N VAL A 147 5.11 4.28 3.68
CA VAL A 147 5.51 3.86 2.33
C VAL A 147 7.03 3.84 2.31
N ARG A 148 7.60 2.63 2.30
CA ARG A 148 9.05 2.43 2.19
C ARG A 148 9.34 1.87 0.80
N PRO A 149 10.03 2.60 -0.09
CA PRO A 149 10.59 2.00 -1.29
C PRO A 149 11.79 1.15 -0.87
N PHE A 150 11.61 -0.17 -0.88
CA PHE A 150 12.72 -1.10 -0.80
C PHE A 150 13.39 -1.15 -2.18
N PHE A 151 14.63 -0.67 -2.25
CA PHE A 151 15.50 -0.70 -3.43
C PHE A 151 16.30 -2.04 -3.45
N PRO A 152 16.83 -2.49 -4.62
CA PRO A 152 16.77 -3.86 -5.14
C PRO A 152 17.08 -5.00 -4.16
N LEU A 153 16.22 -6.03 -4.17
CA LEU A 153 16.61 -7.42 -3.93
C LEU A 153 17.51 -7.90 -5.10
N HIS A 154 18.73 -7.38 -5.23
CA HIS A 154 19.92 -8.12 -5.70
C HIS A 154 21.18 -7.23 -5.80
N SER A 155 22.27 -7.90 -5.39
CA SER A 155 23.72 -7.67 -5.49
C SER A 155 24.34 -6.46 -4.78
N ARG A 156 25.09 -6.78 -3.71
CA ARG A 156 26.49 -6.42 -3.38
C ARG A 156 26.81 -7.06 -2.01
N ASP A 157 27.91 -7.73 -1.71
CA ASP A 157 29.06 -8.32 -2.42
C ASP A 157 29.72 -9.27 -1.38
N SER A 158 30.58 -10.16 -1.87
CA SER A 158 31.41 -11.19 -1.19
C SER A 158 30.72 -12.46 -0.69
#